data_AF-A0A127VCR6-F1
#
_entry.id   AF-A0A127VCR6-F1
#
_cell.length_a   1.000
_cell.length_b   1.000
_cell.length_c   1.000
_cell.angle_alpha   90.00
_cell.angle_beta   90.00
_cell.angle_gamma   90.00
#
_symmetry.space_group_name_H-M   'P 1'
#
loop_
_entity.id
_entity.type
_entity.pdbx_description
1 polymer ?
#
loop_
_entity_poly.entity_id
_entity_poly.type
_entity_poly.pdbx_seq_one_letter_code
_entity_poly.pdbx_strand_id
1 'polypeptide(L)'
;MNLNATTIAILLVVILAIPYLVHVIRKVQNYSIPLFKALNPFYTKEMHEADQLKLSLSPIIREMETQDVAKFIQHWTAKFENGSFSEQDVIALNARIADGRADQVNGILALHPTARIQFQELNEQLRLKEAAIEKETESEVLV
;
A
#
# COMPACT_ATOMS: atom_id res chain seq x y z
N MET A 1 32.74 -14.37 -53.32
CA MET A 1 32.57 -14.58 -51.87
C MET A 1 31.11 -15.00 -51.67
N ASN A 2 30.84 -16.30 -51.45
CA ASN A 2 29.47 -16.80 -51.30
C ASN A 2 28.99 -16.48 -49.89
N LEU A 3 28.12 -15.48 -49.77
CA LEU A 3 27.44 -15.18 -48.52
C LEU A 3 26.45 -16.31 -48.22
N ASN A 4 26.78 -17.12 -47.21
CA ASN A 4 25.88 -18.16 -46.73
C ASN A 4 24.73 -17.51 -45.94
N ALA A 5 23.56 -18.14 -45.89
CA ALA A 5 22.37 -17.64 -45.19
C ALA A 5 22.68 -17.30 -43.72
N THR A 6 23.55 -18.06 -43.08
CA THR A 6 24.04 -17.80 -41.72
C THR A 6 24.81 -16.47 -41.62
N THR A 7 25.65 -16.16 -42.62
CA THR A 7 26.40 -14.89 -42.67
C THR A 7 25.47 -13.70 -42.86
N ILE A 8 24.43 -13.84 -43.69
CA ILE A 8 23.41 -12.80 -43.91
C ILE A 8 22.58 -12.56 -42.64
N ALA A 9 22.18 -13.63 -41.94
CA ALA A 9 21.45 -13.53 -40.69
C ALA A 9 22.27 -12.84 -39.59
N ILE A 10 23.55 -13.20 -39.45
CA ILE A 10 24.46 -12.54 -38.51
C ILE A 10 24.61 -11.04 -38.86
N LEU A 11 24.77 -10.72 -40.14
CA LEU A 11 24.90 -9.33 -40.59
C LEU A 11 23.65 -8.50 -40.22
N LEU A 12 22.46 -9.05 -40.44
CA LEU A 12 21.19 -8.41 -40.09
C LEU A 12 21.06 -8.16 -38.59
N VAL A 13 21.39 -9.15 -37.76
CA VAL A 13 21.35 -9.02 -36.29
C VAL A 13 22.33 -7.94 -35.84
N VAL A 14 23.54 -7.90 -36.38
CA VAL A 14 24.55 -6.89 -36.03
C VAL A 14 24.11 -5.49 -36.44
N ILE A 15 23.56 -5.33 -37.65
CA ILE A 15 23.05 -4.04 -38.14
C ILE A 15 21.91 -3.51 -37.26
N LEU A 16 21.08 -4.39 -36.69
CA LEU A 16 20.00 -3.99 -35.78
C LEU A 16 20.50 -3.76 -34.34
N ALA A 17 21.45 -4.57 -33.87
CA ALA A 17 21.94 -4.52 -32.50
C ALA A 17 22.83 -3.30 -32.22
N ILE A 18 23.73 -2.93 -33.14
CA ILE A 18 24.63 -1.79 -32.96
C ILE A 18 23.88 -0.46 -32.73
N PRO A 19 22.93 -0.02 -33.57
CA PRO A 19 22.22 1.24 -33.36
C PRO A 19 21.39 1.21 -32.07
N TYR A 20 20.83 0.06 -31.71
CA TYR A 20 20.16 -0.13 -30.44
C TYR A 20 21.10 0.08 -29.25
N LEU A 21 22.28 -0.56 -29.25
CA LEU A 21 23.28 -0.40 -28.20
C LEU A 21 23.79 1.04 -28.09
N VAL A 22 23.98 1.74 -29.22
CA VAL A 22 24.32 3.17 -29.22
C VAL A 22 23.22 4.00 -28.57
N HIS A 23 21.95 3.68 -28.83
CA HIS A 23 20.81 4.35 -28.18
C HIS A 23 20.78 4.10 -26.66
N VAL A 24 21.03 2.86 -26.23
CA VAL A 24 21.14 2.50 -24.81
C VAL A 24 22.28 3.26 -24.13
N ILE A 25 23.48 3.29 -24.73
CA ILE A 25 24.64 4.01 -24.19
C ILE A 25 24.34 5.50 -24.04
N ARG A 26 23.69 6.12 -25.04
CA ARG A 26 23.25 7.53 -24.96
C ARG A 26 22.26 7.75 -23.82
N LYS A 27 21.32 6.85 -23.57
CA LYS A 27 20.41 6.93 -22.42
C LYS A 27 21.17 6.88 -21.09
N VAL A 28 22.14 5.97 -20.97
CA VAL A 28 22.97 5.84 -19.75
C VAL A 28 23.79 7.10 -19.50
N GLN A 29 24.47 7.62 -20.53
CA GLN A 29 25.35 8.77 -20.41
C GLN A 29 24.61 10.08 -20.19
N ASN A 30 23.51 10.32 -20.93
CA ASN A 30 22.82 11.62 -20.88
C ASN A 30 21.86 11.76 -19.71
N TYR A 31 21.32 10.65 -19.19
CA TYR A 31 20.28 10.67 -18.16
C TYR A 31 20.69 9.92 -16.89
N SER A 32 21.94 9.48 -16.79
CA SER A 32 22.47 8.68 -15.67
C SER A 32 21.61 7.44 -15.34
N ILE A 33 20.88 6.92 -16.33
CA ILE A 33 20.03 5.75 -16.17
C ILE A 33 20.91 4.51 -16.00
N PRO A 34 20.65 3.64 -15.01
CA PRO A 34 21.37 2.37 -14.88
C PRO A 34 21.25 1.51 -16.14
N LEU A 35 22.35 0.89 -16.58
CA LEU A 35 22.42 0.12 -17.84
C LEU A 35 21.29 -0.91 -17.97
N PHE A 36 20.98 -1.64 -16.91
CA PHE A 36 19.90 -2.64 -16.90
C PHE A 36 18.51 -2.03 -17.20
N LYS A 37 18.24 -0.81 -16.76
CA LYS A 37 17.00 -0.09 -17.06
C LYS A 37 17.05 0.56 -18.44
N ALA A 38 18.21 1.05 -18.87
CA ALA A 38 18.41 1.62 -20.20
C ALA A 38 18.26 0.60 -21.32
N LEU A 39 18.51 -0.69 -21.05
CA LEU A 39 18.24 -1.83 -21.95
C LEU A 39 16.74 -2.09 -22.18
N ASN A 40 15.85 -1.46 -21.41
CA ASN A 40 14.42 -1.48 -21.72
C ASN A 40 14.11 -0.32 -22.69
N PRO A 41 13.63 -0.60 -23.92
CA PRO A 41 13.33 0.45 -24.88
C PRO A 41 12.25 1.43 -24.38
N PHE A 42 11.30 0.95 -23.56
CA PHE A 42 10.19 1.74 -23.03
C PHE A 42 10.54 2.57 -21.80
N TYR A 43 11.71 2.36 -21.20
CA TYR A 43 12.12 3.11 -20.02
C TYR A 43 12.63 4.50 -20.41
N THR A 44 11.89 5.53 -20.02
CA THR A 44 12.16 6.93 -20.39
C THR A 44 12.91 7.69 -19.29
N LYS A 45 13.35 8.91 -19.62
CA LYS A 45 13.97 9.83 -18.65
C LYS A 45 13.00 10.16 -17.50
N GLU A 46 11.75 10.47 -17.83
CA GLU A 46 10.70 10.82 -16.85
C GLU A 46 10.45 9.68 -15.87
N MET A 47 10.43 8.42 -16.34
CA MET A 47 10.32 7.26 -15.48
C MET A 47 11.51 7.15 -14.52
N HIS A 48 12.71 7.50 -14.97
CA HIS A 48 13.88 7.50 -14.11
C HIS A 48 13.83 8.58 -13.03
N GLU A 49 13.43 9.79 -13.40
CA GLU A 49 13.25 10.89 -12.46
C GLU A 49 12.16 10.56 -11.43
N ALA A 50 11.05 9.96 -11.86
CA ALA A 50 10.00 9.49 -10.96
C ALA A 50 10.49 8.40 -10.00
N ASP A 51 11.31 7.44 -10.47
CA ASP A 51 11.92 6.42 -9.62
C ASP A 51 12.87 7.04 -8.58
N GLN A 52 13.69 8.01 -8.98
CA GLN A 52 14.59 8.71 -8.05
C GLN A 52 13.81 9.53 -7.03
N LEU A 53 12.76 10.22 -7.45
CA LEU A 53 11.87 10.96 -6.56
C LEU A 53 11.14 10.02 -5.59
N LYS A 54 10.66 8.88 -6.06
CA LYS A 54 10.05 7.87 -5.20
C LYS A 54 11.05 7.34 -4.17
N LEU A 55 12.30 7.09 -4.57
CA LEU A 55 13.36 6.66 -3.68
C LEU A 55 13.70 7.72 -2.62
N SER A 56 13.73 9.00 -2.98
CA SER A 56 14.02 10.09 -2.03
C SER A 56 12.86 10.37 -1.08
N LEU A 57 11.61 10.19 -1.54
CA LEU A 57 10.41 10.34 -0.71
C LEU A 57 10.12 9.11 0.16
N SER A 58 10.61 7.93 -0.22
CA SER A 58 10.34 6.66 0.50
C SER A 58 10.71 6.72 1.99
N PRO A 59 11.88 7.23 2.42
CA PRO A 59 12.19 7.42 3.84
C PRO A 59 11.18 8.31 4.57
N ILE A 60 10.76 9.41 3.94
CA ILE A 60 9.81 10.37 4.52
C ILE A 60 8.44 9.72 4.67
N ILE A 61 7.96 9.04 3.63
CA ILE A 61 6.69 8.32 3.65
C ILE A 61 6.70 7.25 4.75
N ARG A 62 7.79 6.47 4.84
CA ARG A 62 7.95 5.45 5.88
C ARG A 62 7.96 6.06 7.29
N GLU A 63 8.62 7.19 7.48
CA GLU A 63 8.63 7.87 8.78
C GLU A 63 7.24 8.39 9.15
N MET A 64 6.51 9.00 8.20
CA MET A 64 5.13 9.44 8.41
C MET A 64 4.21 8.28 8.76
N GLU A 65 4.28 7.16 8.03
CA GLU A 65 3.53 5.93 8.31
C GLU A 65 3.87 5.38 9.71
N THR A 66 5.16 5.35 10.06
CA THR A 66 5.62 4.90 11.37
C THR A 66 5.09 5.81 12.48
N GLN A 67 5.10 7.12 12.26
CA GLN A 67 4.59 8.10 13.22
C GLN A 67 3.06 8.01 13.37
N ASP A 68 2.32 7.79 12.27
CA ASP A 68 0.88 7.58 12.31
C ASP A 68 0.52 6.33 13.11
N VAL A 69 1.21 5.21 12.86
CA VAL A 69 1.04 3.97 13.63
C VAL A 69 1.42 4.16 15.10
N ALA A 70 2.52 4.87 15.39
CA ALA A 70 2.93 5.15 16.77
C ALA A 70 1.89 6.01 17.52
N LYS A 71 1.35 7.05 16.88
CA LYS A 71 0.28 7.88 17.44
C LYS A 71 -1.00 7.07 17.66
N PHE A 72 -1.36 6.22 16.71
CA PHE A 72 -2.48 5.30 16.84
C PHE A 72 -2.30 4.40 18.07
N ILE A 73 -1.14 3.75 18.20
CA ILE A 73 -0.85 2.87 19.33
C ILE A 73 -0.94 3.63 20.65
N GLN A 74 -0.24 4.76 20.75
CA GLN A 74 -0.22 5.57 21.96
C GLN A 74 -1.61 6.05 22.38
N HIS A 75 -2.43 6.51 21.43
CA HIS A 75 -3.79 6.97 21.70
C HIS A 75 -4.67 5.86 22.29
N TRP A 76 -4.65 4.69 21.65
CA TRP A 76 -5.51 3.57 22.06
C TRP A 76 -5.03 2.89 23.34
N THR A 77 -3.72 2.70 23.49
CA THR A 77 -3.12 2.24 24.75
C THR A 77 -3.50 3.17 25.90
N ALA A 78 -3.40 4.49 25.72
CA ALA A 78 -3.80 5.45 26.75
C ALA A 78 -5.30 5.36 27.08
N LYS A 79 -6.18 5.13 26.09
CA LYS A 79 -7.61 4.92 26.36
C LYS A 79 -7.88 3.64 27.14
N PHE A 80 -7.19 2.56 26.80
CA PHE A 80 -7.35 1.26 27.47
C PHE A 80 -6.85 1.29 28.91
N GLU A 81 -5.69 1.91 29.15
CA GLU A 81 -5.10 2.00 30.49
C GLU A 81 -5.87 2.94 31.41
N ASN A 82 -6.42 4.03 30.87
CA ASN A 82 -7.23 4.98 31.65
C ASN A 82 -8.70 4.56 31.83
N GLY A 83 -9.11 3.42 31.23
CA GLY A 83 -10.49 2.94 31.29
C GLY A 83 -11.51 3.85 30.61
N SER A 84 -11.09 4.71 29.67
CA SER A 84 -11.95 5.66 28.96
C SER A 84 -12.48 5.12 27.62
N PHE A 85 -12.44 3.79 27.46
CA PHE A 85 -12.89 3.10 26.25
C PHE A 85 -14.42 3.01 26.20
N SER A 86 -15.02 3.40 25.07
CA SER A 86 -16.48 3.62 24.93
C SER A 86 -17.09 3.00 23.67
N GLU A 87 -18.42 3.02 23.54
CA GLU A 87 -19.12 2.55 22.33
C GLU A 87 -18.68 3.30 21.06
N GLN A 88 -18.47 4.63 21.15
CA GLN A 88 -18.01 5.44 20.02
C GLN A 88 -16.62 5.01 19.53
N ASP A 89 -15.79 4.55 20.46
CA ASP A 89 -14.46 4.07 20.16
C ASP A 89 -14.48 2.74 19.39
N VAL A 90 -15.43 1.87 19.71
CA VAL A 90 -15.66 0.63 18.97
C VAL A 90 -16.09 0.93 17.54
N ILE A 91 -16.97 1.92 17.34
CA ILE A 91 -17.36 2.39 16.00
C ILE A 91 -16.14 2.90 15.24
N ALA A 92 -15.31 3.72 15.88
CA ALA A 92 -14.08 4.25 15.25
C ALA A 92 -13.08 3.15 14.87
N LEU A 93 -12.93 2.13 15.71
CA LEU A 93 -12.09 0.97 15.44
C LEU A 93 -12.67 0.09 14.32
N ASN A 94 -13.99 -0.14 14.32
CA ASN A 94 -14.68 -0.86 13.24
C ASN A 94 -14.58 -0.15 11.89
N ALA A 95 -14.68 1.19 11.87
CA ALA A 95 -14.45 1.97 10.66
C ALA A 95 -13.04 1.74 10.11
N ARG A 96 -12.01 1.73 10.97
CA ARG A 96 -10.64 1.39 10.53
C ARG A 96 -10.48 -0.05 10.06
N ILE A 97 -11.24 -1.00 10.62
CA ILE A 97 -11.28 -2.37 10.11
C ILE A 97 -11.87 -2.37 8.69
N ALA A 98 -12.97 -1.65 8.45
CA ALA A 98 -13.60 -1.51 7.14
C ALA A 98 -12.69 -0.83 6.10
N ASP A 99 -11.85 0.12 6.54
CA ASP A 99 -10.82 0.77 5.72
C ASP A 99 -9.61 -0.14 5.41
N GLY A 100 -9.64 -1.42 5.80
CA GLY A 100 -8.60 -2.41 5.54
C GLY A 100 -7.44 -2.39 6.54
N ARG A 101 -7.56 -1.70 7.68
CA ARG A 101 -6.52 -1.63 8.73
C ARG A 101 -6.76 -2.61 9.89
N ALA A 102 -7.38 -3.76 9.60
CA ALA A 102 -7.71 -4.76 10.59
C ALA A 102 -6.49 -5.25 11.40
N ASP A 103 -5.33 -5.41 10.77
CA ASP A 103 -4.11 -5.86 11.43
C ASP A 103 -3.63 -4.91 12.53
N GLN A 104 -3.77 -3.59 12.32
CA GLN A 104 -3.40 -2.58 13.32
C GLN A 104 -4.32 -2.65 14.54
N VAL A 105 -5.62 -2.79 14.29
CA VAL A 105 -6.65 -2.89 15.35
C VAL A 105 -6.49 -4.21 16.12
N ASN A 106 -6.33 -5.33 15.42
CA ASN A 106 -6.11 -6.64 16.04
C ASN A 106 -4.80 -6.68 16.83
N GLY A 107 -3.74 -6.06 16.32
CA GLY A 107 -2.46 -5.95 17.00
C GLY A 107 -2.59 -5.23 18.34
N ILE A 108 -3.25 -4.08 18.37
CA ILE A 108 -3.40 -3.33 19.63
C ILE A 108 -4.35 -4.02 20.62
N LEU A 109 -5.43 -4.63 20.14
CA LEU A 109 -6.33 -5.41 21.00
C LEU A 109 -5.65 -6.68 21.55
N ALA A 110 -4.70 -7.28 20.82
CA ALA A 110 -3.92 -8.42 21.31
C ALA A 110 -2.99 -8.04 22.46
N LEU A 111 -2.47 -6.80 22.48
CA LEU A 111 -1.63 -6.29 23.56
C LEU A 111 -2.43 -5.95 24.83
N HIS A 112 -3.73 -5.72 24.71
CA HIS A 112 -4.61 -5.33 25.83
C HIS A 112 -5.81 -6.29 25.96
N PRO A 113 -5.66 -7.46 26.61
CA PRO A 113 -6.71 -8.49 26.69
C PRO A 113 -8.03 -7.99 27.28
N THR A 114 -7.97 -7.12 28.29
CA THR A 114 -9.16 -6.52 28.90
C THR A 114 -9.92 -5.64 27.92
N ALA A 115 -9.20 -4.82 27.14
CA ALA A 115 -9.80 -3.98 26.10
C ALA A 115 -10.39 -4.82 24.97
N ARG A 116 -9.78 -5.96 24.65
CA ARG A 116 -10.34 -6.91 23.66
C ARG A 116 -11.69 -7.46 24.10
N ILE A 117 -11.85 -7.81 25.37
CA ILE A 117 -13.14 -8.30 25.91
C ILE A 117 -14.17 -7.17 25.83
N GLN A 118 -13.83 -5.97 26.31
CA GLN A 118 -14.71 -4.81 26.24
C GLN A 118 -15.11 -4.46 24.80
N PHE A 119 -14.16 -4.54 23.86
CA PHE A 119 -14.44 -4.33 22.43
C PHE A 119 -15.45 -5.35 21.91
N GLN A 120 -15.30 -6.63 22.24
CA GLN A 120 -16.23 -7.68 21.82
C GLN A 120 -17.63 -7.49 22.42
N GLU A 121 -17.72 -7.17 23.71
CA GLU A 121 -18.98 -6.94 24.41
C GLU A 121 -19.74 -5.75 23.81
N LEU A 122 -19.06 -4.61 23.65
CA LEU A 122 -19.66 -3.40 23.09
C LEU A 122 -20.00 -3.58 21.60
N ASN A 123 -19.18 -4.30 20.84
CA ASN A 123 -19.46 -4.58 19.43
C ASN A 123 -20.70 -5.47 19.26
N GLU A 124 -20.88 -6.46 20.14
CA GLU A 124 -22.09 -7.29 20.14
C GLU A 124 -23.32 -6.47 20.54
N GLN A 125 -23.21 -5.59 21.54
CA GLN A 125 -24.29 -4.68 21.89
C GLN A 125 -24.69 -3.76 20.73
N LEU A 126 -23.72 -3.21 19.99
CA LEU A 126 -23.98 -2.40 18.81
C LEU A 126 -24.70 -3.20 17.71
N ARG A 127 -24.24 -4.43 17.43
CA ARG A 127 -24.88 -5.33 16.46
C ARG A 127 -26.33 -5.64 16.84
N LEU A 128 -26.61 -5.86 18.13
CA LEU A 128 -27.97 -6.11 18.62
C LEU A 128 -28.85 -4.86 18.52
N LYS A 129 -28.31 -3.66 18.76
CA LYS A 129 -29.02 -2.38 18.58
C LYS A 129 -29.36 -2.15 17.10
N GLU A 130 -28.42 -2.38 16.19
CA GLU A 130 -28.63 -2.25 14.74
C GLU A 130 -29.72 -3.22 14.25
N ALA A 131 -29.66 -4.49 14.66
CA ALA A 131 -30.66 -5.49 14.32
C ALA A 131 -32.05 -5.22 14.91
N ALA A 132 -32.14 -4.47 16.01
CA ALA A 132 -33.42 -4.03 16.58
C ALA A 132 -34.03 -2.87 15.78
N ILE A 133 -33.20 -1.92 15.33
CA ILE A 133 -33.62 -0.77 14.51
C ILE A 133 -34.11 -1.25 13.13
N GLU A 134 -33.44 -2.22 12.50
CA GLU A 134 -33.89 -2.78 11.22
C GLU A 134 -35.28 -3.41 11.30
N LYS A 135 -35.61 -4.07 12.41
CA LYS A 135 -36.94 -4.68 12.64
C LYS A 135 -38.05 -3.66 12.87
N GLU A 136 -37.75 -2.55 13.54
CA GLU A 136 -38.71 -1.45 13.69
C GLU A 136 -38.94 -0.76 12.34
N THR A 137 -37.90 -0.59 11.53
CA THR A 137 -37.99 0.06 10.22
C THR A 137 -38.74 -0.81 9.20
N GLU A 138 -38.55 -2.14 9.17
CA GLU A 138 -39.36 -3.05 8.34
C GLU A 138 -40.84 -3.09 8.78
N SER A 139 -41.11 -2.98 10.08
CA SER A 139 -42.47 -3.00 10.62
C SER A 139 -43.24 -1.70 10.31
N GLU A 140 -42.55 -0.57 10.14
CA GLU A 140 -43.16 0.73 9.83
C GLU A 140 -43.39 0.95 8.33
N VAL A 141 -42.63 0.27 7.45
CA VAL A 141 -42.79 0.33 5.98
C VAL A 141 -43.90 -0.58 5.45
N LEU A 142 -44.35 -1.56 6.25
CA LEU A 142 -45.41 -2.52 5.89
C LEU A 142 -46.82 -2.14 6.40
N VAL A 143 -47.01 -0.92 6.93
CA VAL A 143 -48.32 -0.39 7.40
C VAL A 143 -48.90 0.64 6.42
#